data_AF-A0AAQ1TXS2-F1
#
_entry.id   AF-A0AAQ1TXS2-F1
#
_cell.length_a   1.000
_cell.length_b   1.000
_cell.length_c   1.000
_cell.angle_alpha   90.00
_cell.angle_beta   90.00
_cell.angle_gamma   90.00
#
_symmetry.space_group_name_H-M   'P 1'
#
loop_
_entity.id
_entity.type
_entity.pdbx_description
1 polymer ?
#
loop_
_entity_poly.entity_id
_entity_poly.type
_entity_poly.pdbx_seq_one_letter_code
_entity_poly.pdbx_strand_id
1 'polypeptide(L)'
;MHTPTLEDLDLATISLIFALRDSLTDDGPSRLDFWNLRATTAVETAAAGAANFGQAVTIACRKLQIPALSKSGAERIIEAGQIIDMDYAAWARHIAQNIVYIVAIARVENSEIQAARKTAKEAK
;
A
#
# COMPACT_ATOMS: atom_id res chain seq x y z
N MET A 1 10.75 6.80 -22.53
CA MET A 1 10.19 6.21 -21.30
C MET A 1 10.37 7.24 -20.21
N HIS A 2 9.30 7.62 -19.51
CA HIS A 2 9.38 8.56 -18.40
C HIS A 2 9.81 7.79 -17.15
N THR A 3 10.85 8.23 -16.46
CA THR A 3 11.22 7.64 -15.16
C THR A 3 10.28 8.25 -14.11
N PRO A 4 9.61 7.45 -13.27
CA PRO A 4 8.69 7.98 -12.27
C PRO A 4 9.44 8.90 -11.29
N THR A 5 8.80 9.98 -10.88
CA THR A 5 9.33 10.86 -9.83
C THR A 5 9.19 10.20 -8.46
N LEU A 6 9.87 10.73 -7.44
CA LEU A 6 9.71 10.22 -6.07
C LEU A 6 8.28 10.41 -5.56
N GLU A 7 7.61 11.51 -5.94
CA GLU A 7 6.21 11.77 -5.60
C GLU A 7 5.28 10.73 -6.26
N ASP A 8 5.54 10.36 -7.53
CA ASP A 8 4.77 9.29 -8.19
C ASP A 8 4.93 7.96 -7.46
N LEU A 9 6.15 7.65 -7.01
CA LEU A 9 6.44 6.43 -6.24
C LEU A 9 5.76 6.45 -4.87
N ASP A 10 5.70 7.60 -4.20
CA ASP A 10 4.97 7.78 -2.94
C ASP A 10 3.48 7.51 -3.15
N LEU A 11 2.86 8.18 -4.12
CA LEU A 11 1.42 8.03 -4.43
C LEU A 11 1.05 6.60 -4.83
N ALA A 12 1.88 5.95 -5.67
CA ALA A 12 1.68 4.56 -6.04
C ALA A 12 1.81 3.62 -4.82
N THR A 13 2.77 3.88 -3.93
CA THR A 13 2.94 3.09 -2.71
C THR A 13 1.81 3.28 -1.72
N ILE A 14 1.31 4.51 -1.55
CA ILE A 14 0.13 4.80 -0.73
C ILE A 14 -1.10 4.05 -1.27
N SER A 15 -1.26 4.03 -2.59
CA SER A 15 -2.32 3.28 -3.27
C SER A 15 -2.22 1.78 -3.00
N LEU A 16 -1.01 1.21 -3.05
CA LEU A 16 -0.74 -0.18 -2.64
C LEU A 16 -1.09 -0.42 -1.17
N ILE A 17 -0.66 0.46 -0.25
CA ILE A 17 -0.95 0.34 1.19
C ILE A 17 -2.47 0.28 1.43
N PHE A 18 -3.23 1.16 0.78
CA PHE A 18 -4.68 1.12 0.87
C PHE A 18 -5.29 -0.13 0.28
N ALA A 19 -4.80 -0.60 -0.88
CA ALA A 19 -5.28 -1.85 -1.48
C ALA A 19 -5.10 -3.05 -0.53
N LEU A 20 -3.94 -3.13 0.14
CA LEU A 20 -3.66 -4.16 1.14
C LEU A 20 -4.58 -4.03 2.36
N ARG A 21 -4.71 -2.81 2.90
CA ARG A 21 -5.53 -2.52 4.08
C ARG A 21 -7.00 -2.85 3.87
N ASP A 22 -7.54 -2.49 2.71
CA ASP A 22 -8.95 -2.71 2.36
C ASP A 22 -9.23 -4.17 2.01
N SER A 23 -8.18 -4.98 1.80
CA SER A 23 -8.28 -6.42 1.54
C SER A 23 -8.00 -7.28 2.77
N LEU A 24 -7.78 -6.69 3.94
CA LEU A 24 -7.63 -7.43 5.20
C LEU A 24 -8.91 -8.20 5.54
N THR A 25 -8.73 -9.43 5.98
CA THR A 25 -9.79 -10.30 6.52
C THR A 25 -9.64 -10.40 8.05
N ASP A 26 -10.65 -11.00 8.70
CA ASP A 26 -10.63 -11.19 10.17
C ASP A 26 -9.56 -12.19 10.64
N ASP A 27 -9.06 -13.05 9.74
CA ASP A 27 -7.97 -14.00 10.01
C ASP A 27 -6.57 -13.35 9.93
N GLY A 28 -6.49 -12.12 9.43
CA GLY A 28 -5.26 -11.36 9.28
C GLY A 28 -4.99 -10.41 10.45
N PRO A 29 -4.00 -9.51 10.32
CA PRO A 29 -3.75 -8.50 11.34
C PRO A 29 -4.94 -7.54 11.48
N SER A 30 -5.20 -7.10 12.70
CA SER A 30 -6.22 -6.07 12.94
C SER A 30 -5.87 -4.79 12.19
N ARG A 31 -6.87 -3.93 11.91
CA ARG A 31 -6.63 -2.61 11.30
C ARG A 31 -5.69 -1.73 12.12
N LEU A 32 -5.66 -1.91 13.45
CA LEU A 32 -4.74 -1.19 14.32
C LEU A 32 -3.30 -1.69 14.14
N ASP A 33 -3.11 -3.01 14.14
CA ASP A 33 -1.79 -3.63 13.94
C ASP A 33 -1.25 -3.37 12.53
N PHE A 34 -2.15 -3.29 11.54
CA PHE A 34 -1.85 -2.86 10.18
C PHE A 34 -1.07 -1.54 10.18
N TRP A 35 -1.65 -0.51 10.80
CA TRP A 35 -1.07 0.83 10.81
C TRP A 35 0.12 1.00 11.75
N ASN A 36 0.26 0.16 12.78
CA ASN A 36 1.34 0.29 13.75
C ASN A 36 2.66 -0.30 13.25
N LEU A 37 2.62 -1.41 12.50
CA LEU A 37 3.84 -2.08 12.06
C LEU A 37 3.68 -2.96 10.82
N ARG A 38 2.52 -3.59 10.65
CA ARG A 38 2.37 -4.63 9.62
C ARG A 38 2.43 -4.08 8.20
N ALA A 39 1.89 -2.88 7.94
CA ALA A 39 2.01 -2.22 6.63
C ALA A 39 3.48 -2.01 6.24
N THR A 40 4.25 -1.36 7.12
CA THR A 40 5.69 -1.09 6.92
C THR A 40 6.45 -2.37 6.65
N THR A 41 6.35 -3.35 7.54
CA THR A 41 7.12 -4.60 7.43
C THR A 41 6.68 -5.48 6.26
N ALA A 42 5.41 -5.41 5.83
CA ALA A 42 4.94 -6.13 4.66
C ALA A 42 5.50 -5.55 3.37
N VAL A 43 5.38 -4.24 3.19
CA VAL A 43 5.84 -3.54 1.97
C VAL A 43 7.36 -3.56 1.87
N GLU A 44 8.08 -3.35 2.97
CA GLU A 44 9.55 -3.39 3.00
C GLU A 44 10.08 -4.78 2.63
N THR A 45 9.51 -5.84 3.21
CA THR A 45 9.90 -7.22 2.89
C THR A 45 9.55 -7.60 1.46
N ALA A 46 8.40 -7.12 0.96
CA ALA A 46 8.01 -7.32 -0.42
C ALA A 46 8.99 -6.65 -1.39
N ALA A 47 9.33 -5.38 -1.15
CA ALA A 47 10.28 -4.62 -1.97
C ALA A 47 11.66 -5.26 -2.00
N ALA A 48 12.16 -5.74 -0.86
CA ALA A 48 13.46 -6.39 -0.76
C ALA A 48 13.50 -7.81 -1.35
N GLY A 49 12.38 -8.54 -1.30
CA GLY A 49 12.33 -9.97 -1.63
C GLY A 49 11.84 -10.30 -3.04
N ALA A 50 11.25 -9.35 -3.76
CA ALA A 50 10.67 -9.57 -5.09
C ALA A 50 11.54 -9.02 -6.23
N ALA A 51 11.39 -9.62 -7.42
CA ALA A 51 12.05 -9.17 -8.64
C ALA A 51 11.23 -8.17 -9.47
N ASN A 52 9.93 -8.05 -9.19
CA ASN A 52 9.00 -7.15 -9.86
C ASN A 52 7.79 -6.88 -8.96
N PHE A 53 6.93 -5.93 -9.36
CA PHE A 53 5.79 -5.51 -8.55
C PHE A 53 4.77 -6.64 -8.30
N GLY A 54 4.48 -7.48 -9.29
CA GLY A 54 3.54 -8.60 -9.13
C GLY A 54 3.99 -9.61 -8.07
N GLN A 55 5.29 -9.92 -8.02
CA GLN A 55 5.87 -10.72 -6.95
C GLN A 55 5.82 -9.99 -5.60
N ALA A 56 6.11 -8.69 -5.57
CA ALA A 56 6.07 -7.89 -4.35
C ALA A 56 4.67 -7.90 -3.72
N VAL A 57 3.62 -7.70 -4.53
CA VAL A 57 2.22 -7.81 -4.09
C VAL A 57 1.93 -9.18 -3.49
N THR A 58 2.39 -10.26 -4.14
CA THR A 58 2.20 -11.62 -3.62
C THR A 58 2.87 -11.82 -2.26
N ILE A 59 4.09 -11.33 -2.08
CA ILE A 59 4.83 -11.40 -0.81
C ILE A 59 4.10 -10.59 0.27
N ALA A 60 3.67 -9.37 -0.04
CA ALA A 60 2.94 -8.50 0.89
C ALA A 60 1.62 -9.15 1.34
N CYS A 61 0.82 -9.67 0.41
CA CYS A 61 -0.44 -10.36 0.72
C CYS A 61 -0.21 -11.57 1.62
N ARG A 62 0.80 -12.42 1.32
CA ARG A 62 1.14 -13.56 2.18
C ARG A 62 1.54 -13.12 3.58
N LYS A 63 2.36 -12.08 3.70
CA LYS A 63 2.81 -11.55 4.99
C LYS A 63 1.67 -10.95 5.82
N LEU A 64 0.64 -10.44 5.17
CA LEU A 64 -0.58 -9.91 5.79
C LEU A 64 -1.71 -10.95 5.89
N GLN A 65 -1.46 -12.21 5.51
CA GLN A 65 -2.47 -13.28 5.51
C GLN A 65 -3.73 -12.92 4.70
N ILE A 66 -3.55 -12.18 3.60
CA ILE A 66 -4.64 -11.81 2.68
C ILE A 66 -4.80 -12.95 1.65
N PRO A 67 -5.90 -13.73 1.70
CA PRO A 67 -6.09 -14.86 0.77
C PRO A 67 -6.47 -14.40 -0.64
N ALA A 68 -7.18 -13.27 -0.75
CA ALA A 68 -7.58 -12.65 -1.99
C ALA A 68 -7.74 -11.14 -1.80
N LEU A 69 -7.42 -10.38 -2.84
CA LEU A 69 -7.63 -8.94 -2.85
C LEU A 69 -9.12 -8.63 -3.03
N SER A 70 -9.59 -7.57 -2.38
CA SER A 70 -10.89 -6.99 -2.70
C SER A 70 -10.90 -6.47 -4.14
N LYS A 71 -12.09 -6.35 -4.75
CA LYS A 71 -12.21 -5.81 -6.13
C LYS A 71 -11.56 -4.44 -6.25
N SER A 72 -11.87 -3.52 -5.33
CA SER A 72 -11.28 -2.17 -5.30
C SER A 72 -9.77 -2.20 -5.00
N GLY A 73 -9.31 -3.16 -4.20
CA GLY A 73 -7.88 -3.35 -3.96
C GLY A 73 -7.13 -3.82 -5.21
N ALA A 74 -7.72 -4.72 -5.99
CA ALA A 74 -7.16 -5.19 -7.26
C ALA A 74 -7.03 -4.04 -8.28
N GLU A 75 -8.06 -3.19 -8.40
CA GLU A 75 -8.04 -2.01 -9.28
C GLU A 75 -6.89 -1.06 -8.90
N ARG A 76 -6.76 -0.70 -7.61
CA ARG A 76 -5.66 0.14 -7.11
C ARG A 76 -4.28 -0.45 -7.34
N ILE A 77 -4.15 -1.77 -7.20
CA ILE A 77 -2.87 -2.47 -7.44
C ILE A 77 -2.49 -2.41 -8.92
N ILE A 78 -3.44 -2.55 -9.85
CA ILE A 78 -3.15 -2.42 -11.28
C ILE A 78 -2.61 -1.02 -11.60
N GLU A 79 -3.24 0.01 -11.07
CA GLU A 79 -2.81 1.41 -11.24
C GLU A 79 -1.44 1.68 -10.62
N ALA A 80 -1.22 1.26 -9.37
CA ALA A 80 0.08 1.39 -8.71
C ALA A 80 1.20 0.64 -9.46
N GLY A 81 0.88 -0.54 -9.99
CA GLY A 81 1.82 -1.36 -10.75
C GLY A 81 2.28 -0.71 -12.05
N GLN A 82 1.41 0.06 -12.72
CA GLN A 82 1.79 0.81 -13.91
C GLN A 82 2.90 1.82 -13.67
N ILE A 83 3.01 2.36 -12.45
CA ILE A 83 4.07 3.30 -12.05
C ILE A 83 5.27 2.55 -11.48
N ILE A 84 5.05 1.61 -10.58
CA ILE A 84 6.12 0.91 -9.85
C ILE A 84 6.96 0.02 -10.79
N ASP A 85 6.34 -0.70 -11.73
CA ASP A 85 7.10 -1.56 -12.66
C ASP A 85 7.89 -0.75 -13.71
N MET A 86 7.66 0.55 -13.87
CA MET A 86 8.47 1.38 -14.78
C MET A 86 9.93 1.46 -14.33
N ASP A 87 10.16 1.50 -13.02
CA ASP A 87 11.48 1.40 -12.41
C ASP A 87 11.37 0.75 -11.02
N TYR A 88 11.17 -0.57 -11.02
CA TYR A 88 11.03 -1.34 -9.79
C TYR A 88 12.26 -1.22 -8.88
N ALA A 89 13.46 -1.10 -9.45
CA ALA A 89 14.68 -0.98 -8.68
C ALA A 89 14.77 0.37 -7.96
N ALA A 90 14.36 1.47 -8.60
CA ALA A 90 14.23 2.77 -7.94
C ALA A 90 13.17 2.72 -6.83
N TRP A 91 12.00 2.13 -7.08
CA TRP A 91 10.97 1.94 -6.07
C TRP A 91 11.49 1.14 -4.86
N ALA A 92 12.12 -0.01 -5.07
CA ALA A 92 12.62 -0.84 -3.98
C ALA A 92 13.66 -0.11 -3.12
N ARG A 93 14.56 0.67 -3.74
CA ARG A 93 15.52 1.52 -3.02
C ARG A 93 14.82 2.62 -2.23
N HIS A 94 13.80 3.25 -2.81
CA HIS A 94 13.01 4.29 -2.18
C HIS A 94 12.26 3.76 -0.94
N ILE A 95 11.64 2.58 -1.05
CA ILE A 95 10.99 1.91 0.08
C ILE A 95 11.95 1.64 1.22
N ALA A 96 13.16 1.12 0.93
CA ALA A 96 14.16 0.84 1.95
C ALA A 96 14.59 2.08 2.76
N GLN A 97 14.44 3.27 2.19
CA GLN A 97 14.81 4.53 2.84
C GLN A 97 13.61 5.23 3.50
N ASN A 98 12.42 5.15 2.89
CA ASN A 98 11.32 6.07 3.17
C ASN A 98 10.01 5.41 3.62
N ILE A 99 9.95 4.08 3.76
CA ILE A 99 8.67 3.38 4.05
C ILE A 99 7.95 3.88 5.31
N VAL A 100 8.68 4.24 6.37
CA VAL A 100 8.07 4.78 7.60
C VAL A 100 7.36 6.11 7.34
N TYR A 101 7.97 6.98 6.54
CA TYR A 101 7.40 8.26 6.12
C TYR A 101 6.17 8.05 5.23
N ILE A 102 6.27 7.18 4.22
CA ILE A 102 5.16 6.91 3.29
C ILE A 102 3.94 6.34 4.04
N VAL A 103 4.15 5.41 4.97
CA VAL A 103 3.07 4.85 5.81
C VAL A 103 2.45 5.93 6.70
N ALA A 104 3.26 6.89 7.20
CA ALA A 104 2.73 8.01 7.98
C ALA A 104 1.80 8.89 7.13
N ILE A 105 2.17 9.21 5.88
CA ILE A 105 1.30 9.95 4.95
C ILE A 105 0.00 9.17 4.72
N ALA A 106 0.08 7.89 4.34
CA ALA A 106 -1.09 7.06 4.11
C ALA A 106 -2.04 7.00 5.32
N ARG A 107 -1.49 7.02 6.54
CA ARG A 107 -2.27 7.03 7.79
C ARG A 107 -2.98 8.37 8.02
N VAL A 108 -2.33 9.49 7.70
CA VAL A 108 -2.96 10.82 7.75
C VAL A 108 -4.10 10.88 6.74
N GLU A 109 -3.85 10.52 5.48
CA GLU A 109 -4.88 10.49 4.43
C GLU A 109 -6.07 9.60 4.82
N ASN A 110 -5.81 8.41 5.38
CA ASN A 110 -6.88 7.55 5.87
C ASN A 110 -7.77 8.25 6.90
N SER A 111 -7.14 9.01 7.81
CA SER A 111 -7.84 9.70 8.90
C SER A 111 -8.75 10.81 8.35
N GLU A 112 -8.26 11.55 7.36
CA GLU A 112 -9.04 12.56 6.63
C GLU A 112 -10.22 11.94 5.87
N ILE A 113 -9.99 10.82 5.19
CA ILE A 113 -11.06 10.07 4.49
C ILE A 113 -12.13 9.60 5.48
N GLN A 114 -11.74 9.06 6.65
CA GLN A 114 -12.72 8.63 7.66
C GLN A 114 -13.50 9.81 8.23
N ALA A 115 -12.84 10.94 8.50
CA ALA A 115 -13.49 12.15 8.97
C ALA A 115 -14.53 12.66 7.96
N ALA A 116 -14.17 12.75 6.68
CA ALA A 116 -15.07 13.17 5.61
C ALA A 116 -16.28 12.22 5.47
N ARG A 117 -16.06 10.90 5.55
CA ARG A 117 -17.13 9.90 5.51
C ARG A 117 -18.11 10.04 6.69
N LYS A 118 -17.61 10.32 7.89
CA LYS A 118 -18.44 10.54 9.08
C LYS A 118 -19.33 11.76 8.89
N THR A 119 -18.75 12.90 8.49
CA THR A 119 -19.50 14.14 8.23
C THR A 119 -20.58 13.94 7.16
N ALA A 120 -20.25 13.23 6.07
CA ALA A 120 -21.22 12.94 5.00
C ALA A 120 -22.38 12.03 5.44
N LYS A 121 -22.16 11.17 6.43
CA LYS A 121 -23.21 10.31 7.01
C LYS A 121 -24.11 11.09 7.97
N GLU A 122 -23.56 12.01 8.74
CA GLU A 122 -24.30 12.87 9.67
C GLU A 122 -25.13 13.94 8.96
N ALA A 123 -24.75 14.31 7.73
CA ALA A 123 -25.49 15.24 6.88
C ALA A 123 -26.65 14.61 6.07
N LYS A 124 -26.80 13.28 6.12
CA LYS A 124 -27.89 12.53 5.48
C LYS A 124 -28.98 12.18 6.49
#